data_AF-A0AAE1W6F8-F1
#
_entry.id   AF-A0AAE1W6F8-F1
#
_cell.length_a   1.000
_cell.length_b   1.000
_cell.length_c   1.000
_cell.angle_alpha   90.00
_cell.angle_beta   90.00
_cell.angle_gamma   90.00
#
_symmetry.space_group_name_H-M   'P 1'
#
loop_
_entity.id
_entity.type
_entity.pdbx_description
1 polymer ?
#
loop_
_entity_poly.entity_id
_entity_poly.type
_entity_poly.pdbx_seq_one_letter_code
_entity_poly.pdbx_strand_id
1 'polypeptide(L)'
;MHMAHIDAFSSYLRRRERINERLRILQNLVPNGTKVDISTMLEEAVHYVKFLQLQIKLLSSDDLWMYAPIAYNGMDMGSTRRFFQIYGLRIKLPATT
;
A
#
# COMPACT_ATOMS: atom_id res chain seq x y z
N MET A 1 21.62 35.55 23.24
CA MET A 1 20.73 35.57 22.06
C MET A 1 21.29 34.79 20.87
N HIS A 2 22.59 34.84 20.58
CA HIS A 2 23.24 34.14 19.44
C HIS A 2 23.18 32.58 19.47
N MET A 3 23.19 31.96 20.65
CA MET A 3 23.17 30.48 20.81
C MET A 3 21.83 29.85 20.42
N ALA A 4 20.70 30.48 20.78
CA ALA A 4 19.36 29.93 20.51
C ALA A 4 19.07 29.79 19.00
N HIS A 5 19.65 30.67 18.17
CA HIS A 5 19.48 30.61 16.71
C HIS A 5 20.26 29.44 16.09
N ILE A 6 21.40 29.07 16.70
CA ILE A 6 22.22 27.94 16.28
C ILE A 6 21.54 26.62 16.67
N ASP A 7 20.96 26.55 17.87
CA ASP A 7 20.21 25.36 18.33
C ASP A 7 18.94 25.12 17.51
N ALA A 8 18.20 26.18 17.19
CA ALA A 8 17.04 26.10 16.30
C ALA A 8 17.43 25.59 14.90
N PHE A 9 18.54 26.08 14.34
CA PHE A 9 19.05 25.62 13.05
C PHE A 9 19.51 24.15 13.10
N SER A 10 20.26 23.75 14.13
CA SER A 10 20.72 22.37 14.34
C SER A 10 19.54 21.39 14.47
N SER A 11 18.49 21.76 15.20
CA SER A 11 17.28 20.94 15.34
C SER A 11 16.51 20.82 14.01
N TYR A 12 16.43 21.88 13.22
CA TYR A 12 15.85 21.84 11.86
C TYR A 12 16.64 20.90 10.93
N LEU A 13 17.97 20.96 10.95
CA LEU A 13 18.82 20.07 10.14
C LEU A 13 18.62 18.60 10.52
N ARG A 14 18.63 18.28 11.83
CA ARG A 14 18.36 16.92 12.31
C ARG A 14 16.97 16.43 11.89
N ARG A 15 15.95 17.29 11.94
CA ARG A 15 14.60 16.94 11.47
C ARG A 15 14.60 16.65 9.97
N ARG A 16 15.27 17.47 9.17
CA ARG A 16 15.36 17.30 7.72
C ARG A 16 16.11 16.02 7.34
N GLU A 17 17.19 15.70 8.04
CA GLU A 17 17.94 14.46 7.85
C GLU A 17 17.08 13.22 8.11
N ARG A 18 16.36 13.19 9.24
CA ARG A 18 15.41 12.11 9.57
C ARG A 18 14.29 11.96 8.53
N ILE A 19 13.80 13.06 7.97
CA ILE A 19 12.78 13.03 6.92
C ILE A 19 13.35 12.42 5.63
N ASN A 20 14.54 12.86 5.22
CA ASN A 20 15.21 12.35 4.01
C ASN A 20 15.53 10.85 4.13
N GLU A 21 15.96 10.40 5.30
CA GLU A 21 16.20 8.98 5.57
C GLU A 21 14.92 8.16 5.41
N ARG A 22 13.82 8.59 6.02
CA ARG A 22 12.51 7.94 5.88
C ARG A 22 12.01 7.94 4.42
N LEU A 23 12.23 9.03 3.68
CA LEU A 23 11.89 9.10 2.26
C LEU A 23 12.69 8.07 1.44
N ARG A 24 14.00 7.93 1.69
CA ARG A 24 14.82 6.90 1.01
C ARG A 24 14.36 5.49 1.31
N ILE A 25 14.01 5.20 2.57
CA ILE A 25 13.44 3.89 2.94
C ILE A 25 12.14 3.67 2.18
N LEU A 26 11.25 4.66 2.16
CA LEU A 26 9.97 4.56 1.47
C LEU A 26 10.15 4.31 -0.04
N GLN A 27 11.09 5.00 -0.70
CA GLN A 27 11.40 4.79 -2.11
C GLN A 27 11.80 3.35 -2.45
N ASN A 28 12.44 2.64 -1.52
CA ASN A 28 12.84 1.24 -1.71
C ASN A 28 11.71 0.25 -1.40
N LEU A 29 10.71 0.66 -0.61
CA LEU A 29 9.58 -0.19 -0.25
C LEU A 29 8.41 -0.08 -1.23
N VAL A 30 8.22 1.09 -1.84
CA VAL A 30 7.09 1.36 -2.74
C VAL A 30 7.47 0.97 -4.17
N PRO A 31 6.62 0.20 -4.88
CA PRO A 31 6.82 -0.08 -6.30
C PRO A 31 6.95 1.22 -7.10
N ASN A 32 7.96 1.31 -7.97
CA ASN A 32 8.29 2.52 -8.73
C ASN A 32 8.58 3.78 -7.90
N GLY A 33 8.81 3.68 -6.58
CA GLY A 33 8.98 4.83 -5.69
C GLY A 33 10.15 5.77 -6.05
N THR A 34 11.17 5.28 -6.76
CA THR A 34 12.31 6.10 -7.25
C THR A 34 12.05 6.80 -8.58
N LYS A 35 10.96 6.44 -9.29
CA LYS A 35 10.66 6.91 -10.66
C LYS A 35 9.56 7.96 -10.72
N VAL A 36 8.92 8.25 -9.59
CA VAL A 36 7.79 9.19 -9.48
C VAL A 36 8.13 10.31 -8.51
N ASP A 37 7.38 11.41 -8.57
CA ASP A 37 7.53 12.48 -7.59
C ASP A 37 7.03 12.06 -6.19
N ILE A 38 7.32 12.88 -5.17
CA ILE A 38 7.01 12.55 -3.78
C ILE A 38 5.50 12.41 -3.54
N SER A 39 4.68 13.24 -4.20
CA SER A 39 3.23 13.18 -4.01
C SER A 39 2.69 11.85 -4.53
N THR A 40 3.06 11.49 -5.76
CA THR A 40 2.68 10.20 -6.35
C THR A 40 3.25 9.02 -5.57
N MET A 41 4.50 9.10 -5.08
CA MET A 41 5.09 8.03 -4.24
C MET A 41 4.29 7.79 -2.96
N LEU A 42 3.79 8.84 -2.32
CA LEU A 42 2.99 8.72 -1.10
C LEU A 42 1.62 8.09 -1.39
N GLU A 43 1.01 8.40 -2.54
CA GLU A 43 -0.23 7.77 -2.98
C GLU A 43 -0.03 6.27 -3.31
N GLU A 44 1.01 5.96 -4.08
CA GLU A 44 1.41 4.59 -4.40
C GLU A 44 1.74 3.77 -3.14
N ALA A 45 2.33 4.39 -2.12
CA ALA A 45 2.58 3.73 -0.84
C ALA A 45 1.26 3.27 -0.18
N VAL A 46 0.24 4.12 -0.19
CA VAL A 46 -1.08 3.79 0.36
C VAL A 46 -1.72 2.65 -0.43
N HIS A 47 -1.65 2.69 -1.76
CA HIS A 47 -2.15 1.62 -2.62
C HIS A 47 -1.41 0.31 -2.38
N TYR A 48 -0.08 0.35 -2.24
CA TYR A 48 0.74 -0.83 -2.02
C TYR A 48 0.45 -1.48 -0.66
N VAL A 49 0.24 -0.70 0.40
CA VAL A 49 -0.16 -1.25 1.71
C VAL A 49 -1.52 -1.94 1.63
N LYS A 50 -2.51 -1.33 0.97
CA LYS A 50 -3.84 -1.95 0.77
C LYS A 50 -3.73 -3.25 -0.03
N PHE A 51 -2.88 -3.27 -1.06
CA PHE A 51 -2.60 -4.44 -1.86
C PHE A 51 -1.97 -5.57 -1.02
N LEU A 52 -0.94 -5.28 -0.22
CA LEU A 52 -0.33 -6.27 0.68
C LEU A 52 -1.33 -6.81 1.72
N GLN A 53 -2.17 -5.95 2.29
CA GLN A 53 -3.23 -6.40 3.22
C GLN A 53 -4.23 -7.34 2.55
N LEU A 54 -4.59 -7.05 1.29
CA LEU A 54 -5.44 -7.93 0.49
C LEU A 54 -4.75 -9.29 0.25
N GLN A 55 -3.47 -9.29 -0.13
CA GLN A 55 -2.70 -10.52 -0.32
C GLN A 55 -2.72 -11.39 0.94
N ILE A 56 -2.43 -10.81 2.11
CA ILE A 56 -2.44 -11.53 3.39
C ILE A 56 -3.83 -12.12 3.65
N LYS A 57 -4.90 -11.35 3.45
CA LYS A 57 -6.27 -11.82 3.66
C LYS A 57 -6.64 -12.99 2.75
N LEU A 58 -6.22 -12.96 1.49
CA LEU A 58 -6.41 -14.06 0.54
C LEU A 58 -5.62 -15.30 0.96
N LEU A 59 -4.37 -15.11 1.37
CA LEU A 59 -3.47 -16.15 1.88
C LEU A 59 -3.74 -16.51 3.36
N SER A 60 -4.89 -16.16 3.93
CA SER A 60 -5.23 -16.56 5.31
C SER A 60 -6.64 -17.14 5.39
N SER A 61 -7.34 -17.27 4.27
CA SER A 61 -8.76 -17.65 4.23
C SER A 61 -8.94 -18.88 3.39
N ASP A 62 -9.19 -20.04 4.03
CA ASP A 62 -9.30 -21.37 3.43
C ASP A 62 -10.18 -21.45 2.16
N ASP A 63 -11.20 -20.59 2.06
CA ASP A 63 -12.10 -20.51 0.88
C ASP A 63 -11.63 -19.54 -0.23
N LEU A 64 -10.77 -18.56 0.06
CA LEU A 64 -10.34 -17.52 -0.89
C LEU A 64 -8.97 -17.77 -1.54
N TRP A 65 -8.15 -18.70 -1.02
CA TRP A 65 -6.88 -19.07 -1.66
C TRP A 65 -7.06 -19.51 -3.12
N MET A 66 -8.19 -20.14 -3.44
CA MET A 66 -8.50 -20.59 -4.80
C MET A 66 -8.68 -19.43 -5.80
N TYR A 67 -8.95 -18.21 -5.31
CA TYR A 67 -9.11 -16.99 -6.11
C TYR A 67 -7.90 -16.05 -6.02
N ALA A 68 -6.87 -16.42 -5.25
CA ALA A 68 -5.65 -15.62 -5.08
C ALA A 68 -4.98 -15.26 -6.42
N PRO A 69 -4.87 -16.13 -7.44
CA PRO A 69 -4.24 -15.76 -8.71
C PRO A 69 -4.97 -14.64 -9.49
N ILE A 70 -6.27 -14.41 -9.25
CA ILE A 70 -7.10 -13.45 -10.01
C ILE A 70 -7.06 -12.05 -9.36
N ALA A 71 -6.92 -11.99 -8.03
CA ALA A 71 -6.92 -10.73 -7.29
C ALA A 71 -5.59 -9.96 -7.35
N TYR A 72 -4.48 -10.61 -7.71
CA TYR A 72 -3.16 -9.96 -7.77
C TYR A 72 -2.99 -9.00 -8.96
N ASN A 73 -3.86 -9.08 -9.98
CA ASN A 73 -3.82 -8.21 -11.17
C ASN A 73 -4.57 -6.88 -11.02
N GLY A 74 -4.64 -6.33 -9.80
CA GLY A 74 -5.02 -4.92 -9.59
C GLY A 74 -6.53 -4.60 -9.56
N MET A 75 -7.39 -5.44 -8.96
CA MET A 75 -8.81 -5.09 -8.74
C MET A 75 -9.16 -4.83 -7.27
N ASP A 76 -9.72 -3.65 -7.01
CA ASP A 76 -10.40 -3.29 -5.76
C ASP A 76 -11.56 -4.25 -5.46
N MET A 77 -11.61 -4.84 -4.25
CA MET A 77 -12.63 -5.81 -3.81
C MET A 77 -14.08 -5.26 -3.80
N GLY A 78 -14.27 -3.94 -3.65
CA GLY A 78 -15.57 -3.28 -3.83
C GLY A 78 -16.00 -3.23 -5.29
N SER A 79 -15.02 -2.99 -6.17
CA SER A 79 -15.15 -3.19 -7.61
C SER A 79 -15.34 -4.67 -7.94
N THR A 80 -14.66 -5.62 -7.30
CA THR A 80 -14.76 -7.07 -7.54
C THR A 80 -16.16 -7.61 -7.27
N ARG A 81 -16.85 -7.17 -6.22
CA ARG A 81 -18.24 -7.60 -5.94
C ARG A 81 -19.23 -7.05 -6.98
N ARG A 82 -19.03 -5.80 -7.42
CA ARG A 82 -19.80 -5.17 -8.51
C ARG A 82 -19.41 -5.75 -9.88
N PHE A 83 -18.16 -6.19 -10.06
CA PHE A 83 -17.65 -6.93 -11.22
C PHE A 83 -18.36 -8.29 -11.30
N PHE A 84 -18.32 -9.09 -10.23
CA PHE A 84 -19.03 -10.36 -10.18
C PHE A 84 -20.54 -10.22 -10.44
N GLN A 85 -21.16 -9.12 -9.99
CA GLN A 85 -22.59 -8.84 -10.23
C GLN A 85 -22.92 -8.33 -11.64
N ILE A 86 -22.07 -7.52 -12.29
CA ILE A 86 -22.27 -7.04 -13.68
C ILE A 86 -21.97 -8.13 -14.72
N TYR A 87 -20.96 -8.96 -14.48
CA TYR A 87 -20.56 -10.06 -15.37
C TYR A 87 -21.33 -11.37 -15.12
N GLY A 88 -22.37 -11.37 -14.27
CA GLY A 88 -23.24 -12.53 -14.02
C GLY A 88 -22.58 -13.71 -13.29
N LEU A 89 -21.39 -13.52 -12.72
CA LEU A 89 -20.65 -14.54 -12.00
C LEU A 89 -21.18 -14.66 -10.56
N ARG A 90 -21.94 -15.73 -10.30
CA ARG A 90 -22.54 -15.98 -9.00
C ARG A 90 -21.58 -16.75 -8.11
N ILE A 91 -21.14 -16.09 -7.03
CA ILE A 91 -20.33 -16.72 -5.99
C ILE A 91 -21.20 -17.77 -5.32
N LYS A 92 -20.83 -19.04 -5.47
CA LYS A 92 -21.50 -20.16 -4.81
C LYS A 92 -20.61 -20.58 -3.65
N LEU A 93 -21.03 -20.19 -2.46
CA LEU A 93 -20.44 -20.68 -1.21
C LEU A 93 -20.50 -22.21 -1.23
N PRO A 94 -19.37 -22.92 -1.03
CA PRO A 94 -19.38 -24.37 -1.05
C PRO A 94 -20.26 -24.88 0.09
N ALA A 95 -21.26 -25.70 -0.24
CA ALA A 95 -21.99 -26.50 0.73
C ALA A 95 -21.10 -27.70 1.08
N THR A 96 -20.70 -27.79 2.34
CA THR A 96 -19.92 -28.91 2.88
C THR A 96 -20.77 -30.18 2.87
N THR A 97 -20.31 -31.23 2.16
CA THR A 97 -20.78 -32.62 2.32
C THR A 97 -19.95 -33.30 3.39
#